data_AF-A0A259JXU1-F1
#
_entry.id   AF-A0A259JXU1-F1
#
_cell.length_a   1.000
_cell.length_b   1.000
_cell.length_c   1.000
_cell.angle_alpha   90.00
_cell.angle_beta   90.00
_cell.angle_gamma   90.00
#
_symmetry.space_group_name_H-M   'P 1'
#
loop_
_entity.id
_entity.type
_entity.pdbx_description
1 polymer ?
#
loop_
_entity_poly.entity_id
_entity_poly.type
_entity_poly.pdbx_seq_one_letter_code
_entity_poly.pdbx_strand_id
1 'polypeptide(L)'
;MNVVRTAIWMVLTALVVGFVVLNWGAPQQVKIWPGGAADDYLFEWPVGFMALIFFLAGFVPMWLYHRGVKWGLHRRIASLENAARVNAVVASSPPLTSPTPTSEPAAPLASEEYPRP
;
A
#
# COMPACT_ATOMS: atom_id res chain seq x y z
N MET A 1 -15.50 -9.37 -13.16
CA MET A 1 -14.62 -10.12 -12.23
C MET A 1 -15.31 -10.33 -10.88
N ASN A 2 -16.54 -10.87 -10.87
CA ASN A 2 -17.36 -10.92 -9.65
C ASN A 2 -17.60 -12.34 -9.14
N VAL A 3 -17.70 -13.34 -10.02
CA VAL A 3 -17.99 -14.74 -9.63
C VAL A 3 -16.95 -15.28 -8.65
N VAL A 4 -15.66 -15.10 -8.92
CA VAL A 4 -14.58 -15.57 -8.01
C VAL A 4 -14.66 -14.87 -6.65
N ARG A 5 -14.93 -13.57 -6.63
CA ARG A 5 -15.08 -12.81 -5.38
C ARG A 5 -16.29 -13.30 -4.59
N THR A 6 -17.42 -13.53 -5.25
CA THR A 6 -18.65 -14.04 -4.61
C THR A 6 -18.45 -15.45 -4.08
N ALA A 7 -17.78 -16.33 -4.83
CA ALA A 7 -17.45 -17.69 -4.39
C ALA A 7 -16.55 -17.68 -3.14
N ILE A 8 -15.52 -16.83 -3.11
CA ILE A 8 -14.66 -16.66 -1.94
C ILE A 8 -15.49 -16.20 -0.72
N TRP A 9 -16.36 -15.21 -0.90
CA TRP A 9 -17.23 -14.74 0.18
C TRP A 9 -18.19 -15.81 0.67
N MET A 10 -18.76 -16.61 -0.23
CA MET A 10 -19.66 -17.70 0.13
C MET A 10 -18.94 -18.77 0.98
N VAL A 11 -17.73 -19.16 0.59
CA VAL A 11 -16.89 -20.09 1.36
C VAL A 11 -16.50 -19.49 2.72
N LEU A 12 -16.11 -18.22 2.74
CA LEU A 12 -15.74 -17.52 3.98
C LEU A 12 -16.92 -17.43 4.96
N THR A 13 -18.11 -17.09 4.47
CA THR A 13 -19.33 -17.05 5.29
C THR A 13 -19.68 -18.43 5.82
N ALA A 14 -19.60 -19.47 5.00
CA ALA A 14 -19.84 -20.84 5.44
C ALA A 14 -18.85 -21.27 6.55
N LEU A 15 -17.57 -20.94 6.41
CA LEU A 15 -16.54 -21.16 7.44
C LEU A 15 -16.86 -20.42 8.75
N VAL A 16 -17.24 -19.15 8.68
CA VAL A 16 -17.59 -18.34 9.86
C VAL A 16 -18.81 -18.91 10.57
N VAL A 17 -19.88 -19.22 9.83
CA VAL A 17 -21.10 -19.81 10.41
C VAL A 17 -20.80 -21.17 11.03
N GLY A 18 -20.06 -22.04 10.31
CA GLY A 18 -19.63 -23.34 10.83
C GLY A 18 -18.80 -23.20 12.10
N PHE A 19 -17.84 -22.27 12.14
CA PHE A 19 -17.05 -21.98 13.33
C PHE A 19 -17.93 -21.54 14.51
N VAL A 20 -18.88 -20.63 14.30
CA VAL A 20 -19.79 -20.17 15.34
C VAL A 20 -20.64 -21.32 15.88
N VAL A 21 -21.24 -22.13 15.01
CA VAL A 21 -22.08 -23.26 15.42
C VAL A 21 -21.28 -24.32 16.17
N LEU A 22 -20.09 -24.68 15.67
CA LEU A 22 -19.20 -25.67 16.31
C LEU A 22 -18.66 -25.20 17.67
N ASN A 23 -18.55 -23.88 17.87
CA ASN A 23 -18.04 -23.27 19.09
C ASN A 23 -19.13 -22.61 19.95
N TRP A 24 -20.42 -22.81 19.63
CA TRP A 24 -21.58 -22.32 20.42
C TRP A 24 -21.81 -23.13 21.71
N GLY A 25 -20.82 -23.89 22.17
CA GLY A 25 -20.94 -24.76 23.34
C GLY A 25 -21.49 -24.05 24.58
N ALA A 26 -21.92 -24.84 25.57
CA ALA A 26 -22.56 -24.34 26.77
C ALA A 26 -21.76 -23.17 27.39
N PRO A 27 -22.42 -22.04 27.70
CA PRO A 27 -21.77 -20.87 28.25
C PRO A 27 -20.95 -21.29 29.47
N GLN A 28 -19.64 -21.08 29.40
CA GLN A 28 -18.78 -21.43 30.52
C GLN A 28 -18.99 -20.40 31.62
N GLN A 29 -19.48 -20.89 32.75
CA GLN A 29 -19.71 -20.11 33.94
C GLN A 29 -18.37 -19.83 34.60
N VAL A 30 -17.86 -18.62 34.41
CA VAL A 30 -16.67 -18.17 35.12
C VAL A 30 -17.14 -17.50 36.41
N LYS A 31 -16.75 -18.06 37.55
CA LYS A 31 -16.95 -17.44 38.86
C LYS A 31 -15.96 -16.28 39.01
N ILE A 32 -16.44 -15.06 38.86
CA ILE A 32 -15.60 -13.86 38.98
C ILE A 32 -15.37 -13.51 40.46
N TRP A 33 -16.30 -13.88 41.35
CA TRP A 33 -16.20 -13.64 42.78
C TRP A 33 -17.04 -14.65 43.58
N PRO A 34 -16.56 -15.21 44.71
CA PRO A 34 -17.41 -15.97 45.60
C PRO A 34 -18.37 -15.02 46.33
N GLY A 35 -19.61 -14.96 45.86
CA GLY A 35 -20.69 -14.29 46.58
C GLY A 35 -21.25 -15.23 47.63
N GLY A 36 -21.38 -14.78 48.87
CA GLY A 36 -21.82 -15.62 49.98
C GLY A 36 -23.22 -16.22 49.77
N ALA A 37 -23.38 -17.46 50.23
CA ALA A 37 -24.58 -18.26 50.52
C ALA A 37 -25.72 -18.39 49.47
N ALA A 38 -25.89 -17.51 48.49
CA ALA A 38 -26.97 -17.63 47.51
C ALA A 38 -26.69 -16.98 46.13
N ASP A 39 -25.78 -16.02 46.03
CA ASP A 39 -25.57 -15.26 44.80
C ASP A 39 -24.12 -15.37 44.30
N ASP A 40 -23.81 -16.50 43.66
CA ASP A 40 -22.60 -16.59 42.83
C ASP A 40 -22.81 -15.72 41.58
N TYR A 41 -21.96 -14.71 41.37
CA TYR A 41 -21.95 -13.94 40.12
C TYR A 41 -21.39 -14.81 39.00
N LEU A 42 -22.28 -15.54 38.33
CA LEU A 42 -21.96 -16.37 37.18
C LEU A 42 -21.92 -15.48 35.94
N PHE A 43 -20.73 -15.25 35.40
CA PHE A 43 -20.61 -14.63 34.08
C PHE A 43 -20.62 -15.73 33.02
N GLU A 44 -21.65 -15.70 32.18
CA GLU A 44 -21.76 -16.58 31.01
C GLU A 44 -20.85 -16.04 29.91
N TRP A 45 -19.67 -16.63 29.73
CA TRP A 45 -18.71 -16.19 28.72
C TRP A 45 -18.97 -16.93 27.39
N PRO A 46 -19.48 -16.26 26.32
CA PRO A 46 -19.75 -16.91 25.04
C PRO A 46 -18.43 -17.12 24.27
N VAL A 47 -17.75 -18.23 24.56
CA VAL A 47 -16.42 -18.58 24.03
C VAL A 47 -16.38 -18.47 22.50
N GLY A 48 -17.38 -19.03 21.80
CA GLY A 48 -17.40 -19.04 20.34
C GLY A 48 -17.46 -17.66 19.70
N PHE A 49 -18.25 -16.74 20.28
CA PHE A 49 -18.36 -15.38 19.76
C PHE A 49 -17.06 -14.58 19.97
N MET A 50 -16.46 -14.69 21.16
CA MET A 50 -15.20 -14.02 21.43
C MET A 50 -14.04 -14.58 20.63
N ALA A 51 -13.99 -15.90 20.42
CA ALA A 51 -12.98 -16.52 19.57
C ALA A 51 -13.06 -16.00 18.13
N LEU A 52 -14.27 -15.79 17.59
CA LEU A 52 -14.44 -15.20 16.27
C LEU A 52 -13.95 -13.74 16.22
N ILE A 53 -14.23 -12.96 17.27
CA ILE A 53 -13.74 -11.57 17.37
C ILE A 53 -12.22 -11.53 17.39
N PHE A 54 -11.57 -12.35 18.22
CA PHE A 54 -10.10 -12.40 18.29
C PHE A 54 -9.49 -12.88 16.99
N PHE A 55 -10.12 -13.85 16.31
CA PHE A 55 -9.69 -14.31 14.99
C PHE A 55 -9.75 -13.18 13.96
N LEU A 56 -10.87 -12.46 13.89
CA LEU A 56 -11.01 -11.29 13.01
C LEU A 56 -10.02 -10.18 13.39
N ALA A 57 -9.85 -9.91 14.67
CA ALA A 57 -8.91 -8.92 15.17
C ALA A 57 -7.46 -9.25 14.79
N GLY A 58 -7.07 -10.53 14.84
CA GLY A 58 -5.77 -11.01 14.37
C GLY A 58 -5.56 -10.84 12.87
N PHE A 59 -6.64 -10.81 12.08
CA PHE A 59 -6.58 -10.57 10.64
C PHE A 59 -6.42 -9.08 10.28
N VAL A 60 -6.83 -8.16 11.15
CA VAL A 60 -6.72 -6.70 10.95
C VAL A 60 -5.29 -6.24 10.63
N PRO A 61 -4.24 -6.58 11.41
CA PRO A 61 -2.88 -6.11 11.13
C PRO A 61 -2.36 -6.60 9.78
N MET A 62 -2.62 -7.86 9.41
CA MET A 62 -2.22 -8.42 8.11
C MET A 62 -2.96 -7.74 6.95
N TRP A 63 -4.27 -7.52 7.11
CA TRP A 63 -5.09 -6.81 6.12
C TRP A 63 -4.59 -5.39 5.88
N LEU A 64 -4.29 -4.65 6.96
CA LEU A 64 -3.81 -3.28 6.88
C LEU A 64 -2.43 -3.20 6.20
N TYR A 65 -1.53 -4.13 6.52
CA TYR A 65 -0.23 -4.25 5.86
C TYR A 65 -0.39 -4.48 4.35
N HIS A 66 -1.17 -5.48 3.95
CA HIS A 66 -1.42 -5.78 2.54
C HIS A 66 -2.04 -4.58 1.80
N ARG A 67 -2.99 -3.88 2.45
CA ARG A 67 -3.60 -2.67 1.88
C ARG A 67 -2.57 -1.55 1.69
N GLY A 68 -1.69 -1.35 2.67
CA GLY A 68 -0.60 -0.36 2.61
C GLY A 68 0.38 -0.64 1.49
N VAL A 69 0.84 -1.89 1.34
CA VAL A 69 1.76 -2.30 0.26
C VAL A 69 1.11 -2.08 -1.11
N LYS A 70 -0.14 -2.52 -1.28
CA LYS A 70 -0.87 -2.33 -2.55
C LYS A 70 -1.02 -0.86 -2.90
N TRP A 71 -1.33 -0.02 -1.91
CA TRP A 71 -1.45 1.43 -2.10
C TRP A 71 -0.11 2.07 -2.50
N GLY A 72 1.00 1.68 -1.85
CA GLY A 72 2.33 2.14 -2.19
C GLY A 72 2.75 1.75 -3.61
N LEU A 73 2.52 0.49 -4.00
CA LEU A 73 2.83 -0.01 -5.33
C LEU A 73 2.04 0.72 -6.42
N HIS A 74 0.74 0.93 -6.22
CA HIS A 74 -0.08 1.70 -7.17
C HIS A 74 0.44 3.13 -7.37
N ARG A 75 0.83 3.82 -6.29
CA ARG A 75 1.42 5.16 -6.40
C ARG A 75 2.73 5.17 -7.17
N ARG A 76 3.61 4.20 -6.90
CA ARG A 76 4.89 4.07 -7.62
C ARG A 76 4.68 3.81 -9.10
N ILE A 77 3.78 2.88 -9.45
CA ILE A 77 3.43 2.61 -10.84
C ILE A 77 2.92 3.87 -11.53
N ALA A 78 1.98 4.59 -10.92
CA ALA A 78 1.46 5.84 -11.48
C ALA A 78 2.56 6.89 -11.72
N SER A 79 3.52 7.03 -10.80
CA SER A 79 4.67 7.94 -10.99
C SER A 79 5.59 7.50 -12.12
N LEU A 80 5.86 6.20 -12.25
CA LEU A 80 6.72 5.65 -13.31
C LEU A 80 6.07 5.79 -14.69
N GLU A 81 4.77 5.53 -14.78
CA GLU A 81 4.02 5.77 -16.01
C GLU A 81 4.03 7.24 -16.42
N ASN A 82 3.92 8.16 -15.46
CA ASN A 82 3.97 9.58 -15.77
C ASN A 82 5.37 10.02 -16.24
N ALA A 83 6.42 9.56 -15.56
CA ALA A 83 7.81 9.83 -15.96
C ALA A 83 8.11 9.26 -17.36
N ALA A 84 7.64 8.03 -17.65
CA ALA A 84 7.77 7.42 -18.97
C ALA A 84 7.01 8.22 -20.05
N ARG A 85 5.79 8.70 -19.77
CA ARG A 85 5.03 9.57 -20.67
C ARG A 85 5.77 10.88 -20.95
N VAL A 86 6.31 11.55 -19.94
CA VAL A 86 7.08 12.78 -20.11
C VAL A 86 8.35 12.54 -20.94
N ASN A 87 9.11 11.48 -20.64
CA ASN A 87 10.30 11.12 -21.41
C ASN A 87 9.99 10.83 -22.89
N ALA A 88 8.89 10.13 -23.18
CA ALA A 88 8.45 9.88 -24.55
C ALA A 88 8.12 11.19 -25.30
N VAL A 89 7.52 12.17 -24.61
CA VAL A 89 7.24 13.49 -25.18
C VAL A 89 8.53 14.27 -25.45
N VAL A 90 9.48 14.28 -24.51
CA VAL A 90 10.79 14.94 -24.69
C VAL A 90 11.58 14.32 -25.83
N ALA A 91 11.61 12.99 -25.93
CA ALA A 91 12.32 12.27 -26.99
C ALA A 91 11.69 12.48 -28.39
N SER A 92 10.40 12.81 -28.44
CA SER A 92 9.68 13.11 -29.69
C SER A 92 9.69 14.60 -30.07
N SER A 93 10.25 15.45 -29.20
CA SER A 93 10.35 16.88 -29.47
C SER A 93 11.53 17.14 -30.42
N PRO A 94 11.35 17.85 -31.55
CA PRO A 94 12.43 18.13 -32.47
C PRO A 94 13.54 18.93 -31.76
N PRO A 95 14.83 18.70 -32.08
CA PRO A 95 15.91 19.43 -31.45
C PRO A 95 15.70 20.92 -31.68
N LEU A 96 15.57 21.68 -30.59
CA LEU A 96 15.70 23.12 -30.64
C LEU A 96 17.13 23.40 -31.08
N THR A 97 17.30 23.92 -32.30
CA THR A 97 18.53 24.52 -32.79
C THR A 97 19.10 25.39 -31.69
N SER A 98 20.19 24.94 -31.08
CA SER A 98 20.94 25.73 -30.10
C SER A 98 21.39 27.02 -30.78
N PRO A 99 21.27 28.20 -30.16
CA PRO A 99 21.94 29.37 -30.69
C PRO A 99 23.44 29.08 -30.65
N THR A 100 24.04 28.96 -31.84
CA THR A 100 25.48 28.92 -32.04
C THR A 100 26.11 30.03 -31.20
N PRO A 101 27.07 29.75 -30.29
CA PRO A 101 27.85 30.82 -29.71
C PRO A 101 28.62 31.46 -30.86
N THR A 102 28.24 32.68 -31.23
CA THR A 102 28.99 33.53 -32.16
C THR A 102 30.43 33.55 -31.68
N SER A 103 31.29 32.81 -32.39
CA SER A 103 32.73 32.90 -32.21
C SER A 103 33.13 34.31 -32.63
N GLU A 104 33.45 35.13 -31.63
CA GLU A 104 34.13 36.40 -31.84
C GLU A 104 35.44 36.12 -32.61
N PRO A 105 35.66 36.77 -33.77
CA PRO A 105 36.85 36.50 -34.57
C PRO A 105 38.12 36.85 -33.78
N ALA A 106 38.94 35.84 -33.53
CA ALA A 106 40.32 36.02 -33.09
C ALA A 106 41.05 36.89 -34.11
N ALA A 107 41.40 38.12 -33.70
CA ALA A 107 42.30 38.98 -34.46
C ALA A 107 43.70 38.32 -34.50
N PRO A 108 44.32 38.17 -35.69
CA PRO A 108 45.59 37.48 -35.80
C PRO A 108 46.75 38.37 -35.33
N LEU A 109 47.58 37.82 -34.45
CA LEU A 109 48.94 38.30 -34.19
C LEU A 109 49.83 37.86 -35.36
N ALA A 110 50.21 38.78 -36.24
CA ALA A 110 51.32 38.65 -37.21
C ALA A 110 51.65 40.06 -37.76
N SER A 111 52.65 40.75 -37.21
CA SER A 111 54.02 40.83 -37.76
C SER A 111 54.15 41.71 -39.01
N GLU A 112 54.55 42.97 -38.86
CA GLU A 112 55.39 43.72 -39.81
C GLU A 112 56.11 44.83 -39.00
N GLU A 113 57.42 44.72 -38.77
CA GLU A 113 58.49 45.15 -39.69
C GLU A 113 58.80 46.63 -39.49
N TYR A 114 59.97 46.86 -38.92
CA TYR A 114 60.64 48.14 -38.75
C TYR A 114 60.91 48.81 -40.11
N PRO A 115 60.82 50.15 -40.20
CA PRO A 115 61.98 50.83 -40.77
C PRO A 115 62.35 52.15 -40.09
N ARG A 116 63.67 52.32 -39.88
CA ARG A 116 64.37 53.61 -39.91
C ARG A 116 64.44 54.10 -41.37
N PRO A 117 64.43 55.42 -41.62
CA PRO A 117 65.66 56.20 -41.59
C PRO A 117 65.64 57.39 -40.62
#